data_AF-A0A0K8T8N5-F1
#
_entry.id   AF-A0A0K8T8N5-F1
#
_cell.length_a   1.000
_cell.length_b   1.000
_cell.length_c   1.000
_cell.angle_alpha   90.00
_cell.angle_beta   90.00
_cell.angle_gamma   90.00
#
_symmetry.space_group_name_H-M   'P 1'
#
loop_
_entity.id
_entity.type
_entity.pdbx_description
1 polymer ?
#
loop_
_entity_poly.entity_id
_entity_poly.type
_entity_poly.pdbx_seq_one_letter_code
_entity_poly.pdbx_strand_id
1 'polypeptide(L)'
;LRDTTRLAWDLSPALAVYLPVRLKASESMVKEVCRLVRANPTVVSHIAHALQYLVTTETILDDAPELVHTLTWARVSPVQALSYFSRQYPPHPITAQYAVRVLNSFPADAVLFYIPQLVQSLRHDTMGYVIEFIKNISKRSQIVGHQLIWNMKTNMFIDEEMHNKDSLFETLEALVASIVSNLSGPAKAFYEREFDFFDQITGISGKIRPYPKGAERKKACLEALSLIKVQEGCYLPSNPEAMVLDIDYKSGTPMQSAAKAPYLARFKVKRCGINELETMAMAVADANPSEPQEKSSMSLEYWQAAIFKVGDDVRQDMLALQVIGIFKNIFQQVGLDLYLFPYRVVATAPGCGVIECVPDAKSRDQLGRQTDIGMYDYFLKTYGDESTKEFQAARRNFVRSMAAYSVIGFLLQIKDRHNGNIMLDIQGHIIHIDFGFMFESSPGGNLGFEPDIKLTDEMVMVMGGKVEAAPFRWFTELCVQAYIAVRPYQEAIISLVSLMLDTGLPCFRGQTIKLLRARFTPNASDREAAVYMINVIRNSFLNFRTRTYDMIQYYQNQIPY
;
A
#
# COMPACT_ATOMS: atom_id res chain seq x y z
N LEU A 1 -39.74 0.23 10.17
CA LEU A 1 -38.27 0.29 10.30
C LEU A 1 -37.84 0.91 11.62
N ARG A 2 -38.27 2.14 11.96
CA ARG A 2 -37.98 2.76 13.27
C ARG A 2 -38.42 1.90 14.47
N ASP A 3 -39.66 1.42 14.47
CA ASP A 3 -40.17 0.56 15.57
C ASP A 3 -39.47 -0.80 15.59
N THR A 4 -39.07 -1.30 14.42
CA THR A 4 -38.26 -2.52 14.30
C THR A 4 -36.87 -2.32 14.92
N THR A 5 -36.25 -1.16 14.73
CA THR A 5 -34.97 -0.80 15.36
C THR A 5 -35.10 -0.70 16.87
N ARG A 6 -36.19 -0.12 17.38
CA ARG A 6 -36.47 -0.06 18.83
C ARG A 6 -36.67 -1.45 19.43
N LEU A 7 -37.51 -2.27 18.79
CA LEU A 7 -37.70 -3.65 19.21
C LEU A 7 -36.38 -4.43 19.19
N ALA A 8 -35.55 -4.25 18.16
CA ALA A 8 -34.23 -4.87 18.10
C ALA A 8 -33.34 -4.42 19.25
N TRP A 9 -33.37 -3.14 19.63
CA TRP A 9 -32.60 -2.61 20.75
C TRP A 9 -33.06 -3.17 22.10
N ASP A 10 -34.38 -3.24 22.31
CA ASP A 10 -34.98 -3.78 23.54
C ASP A 10 -34.65 -5.27 23.70
N LEU A 11 -34.56 -6.02 22.60
CA LEU A 11 -34.12 -7.42 22.59
C LEU A 11 -32.61 -7.56 22.79
N SER A 12 -31.82 -6.79 22.03
CA SER A 12 -30.37 -6.79 22.08
C SER A 12 -29.78 -5.52 21.44
N PRO A 13 -29.14 -4.64 22.21
CA PRO A 13 -28.48 -3.45 21.68
C PRO A 13 -27.42 -3.77 20.60
N ALA A 14 -26.74 -4.91 20.72
CA ALA A 14 -25.81 -5.39 19.70
C ALA A 14 -26.51 -5.69 18.35
N LEU A 15 -27.69 -6.30 18.39
CA LEU A 15 -28.48 -6.56 17.18
C LEU A 15 -28.88 -5.25 16.50
N ALA A 16 -29.32 -4.26 17.27
CA ALA A 16 -29.71 -2.95 16.76
C ALA A 16 -28.52 -2.21 16.10
N VAL A 17 -27.31 -2.30 16.67
CA VAL A 17 -26.09 -1.70 16.12
C VAL A 17 -25.75 -2.25 14.73
N TYR A 18 -25.90 -3.56 14.50
CA TYR A 18 -25.59 -4.18 13.21
C TYR A 18 -26.77 -4.21 12.23
N LEU A 19 -27.96 -3.79 12.65
CA LEU A 19 -29.16 -3.80 11.82
C LEU A 19 -29.02 -2.93 10.55
N PRO A 20 -28.46 -1.71 10.60
CA PRO A 20 -28.24 -0.89 9.41
C PRO A 20 -27.19 -1.46 8.45
N VAL A 21 -26.31 -2.34 8.91
CA VAL A 21 -25.30 -3.00 8.07
C VAL A 21 -25.93 -4.13 7.26
N ARG A 22 -26.86 -4.86 7.87
CA ARG A 22 -27.48 -6.06 7.28
C ARG A 22 -28.67 -5.74 6.38
N LEU A 23 -29.47 -4.75 6.77
CA LEU A 23 -30.59 -4.27 5.97
C LEU A 23 -30.14 -3.06 5.17
N LYS A 24 -30.70 -2.83 3.98
CA LYS A 24 -30.45 -1.61 3.20
C LYS A 24 -30.62 -0.40 4.14
N ALA A 25 -29.51 0.27 4.45
CA ALA A 25 -29.45 1.30 5.49
C ALA A 25 -30.45 2.41 5.17
N SER A 26 -31.60 2.42 5.84
CA SER A 26 -32.51 3.54 5.79
C SER A 26 -32.00 4.62 6.73
N GLU A 27 -31.99 5.86 6.27
CA GLU A 27 -31.62 7.02 7.10
C GLU A 27 -32.42 7.06 8.41
N SER A 28 -33.69 6.63 8.38
CA SER A 28 -34.56 6.52 9.56
C SER A 28 -34.04 5.52 10.60
N MET A 29 -33.42 4.42 10.17
CA MET A 29 -32.84 3.42 11.07
C MET A 29 -31.56 3.94 11.69
N VAL A 30 -30.67 4.52 10.87
CA VAL A 30 -29.40 5.07 11.35
C VAL A 30 -29.65 6.16 12.40
N LYS A 31 -30.58 7.09 12.13
CA LYS A 31 -30.96 8.13 13.09
C LYS A 31 -31.49 7.57 14.41
N GLU A 32 -32.32 6.52 14.36
CA GLU A 32 -32.84 5.91 15.58
C GLU A 32 -31.75 5.15 16.36
N VAL A 33 -30.83 4.45 15.69
CA VAL A 33 -29.67 3.83 16.34
C VAL A 33 -28.78 4.90 16.99
N CYS A 34 -28.46 6.00 16.30
CA CYS A 34 -27.71 7.12 16.89
C CYS A 34 -28.39 7.65 18.15
N ARG A 35 -29.71 7.85 18.12
CA ARG A 35 -30.47 8.32 19.29
C ARG A 35 -30.38 7.33 20.46
N LEU A 36 -30.51 6.03 20.20
CA LEU A 36 -30.46 4.99 21.24
C LEU A 36 -29.06 4.84 21.84
N VAL A 37 -28.01 4.87 21.00
CA VAL A 37 -26.62 4.82 21.43
C VAL A 37 -26.25 6.05 22.26
N ARG A 38 -26.68 7.25 21.86
CA ARG A 38 -26.48 8.48 22.64
C ARG A 38 -27.20 8.45 23.99
N ALA A 39 -28.42 7.90 24.03
CA ALA A 39 -29.17 7.80 25.29
C ALA A 39 -28.56 6.80 26.29
N ASN A 40 -27.98 5.70 25.81
CA ASN A 40 -27.43 4.63 26.66
C ASN A 40 -26.08 4.09 26.13
N PRO A 41 -25.02 4.92 26.12
CA PRO A 41 -23.74 4.58 25.49
C PRO A 41 -23.01 3.42 26.19
N THR A 42 -23.17 3.30 27.50
CA THR A 42 -22.51 2.26 28.32
C THR A 42 -22.90 0.84 27.91
N VAL A 43 -24.12 0.65 27.39
CA VAL A 43 -24.64 -0.67 27.03
C VAL A 43 -23.95 -1.24 25.77
N VAL A 44 -23.42 -0.37 24.91
CA VAL A 44 -22.79 -0.75 23.63
C VAL A 44 -21.31 -0.38 23.56
N SER A 45 -20.73 0.13 24.65
CA SER A 45 -19.33 0.59 24.69
C SER A 45 -18.31 -0.51 24.39
N HIS A 46 -18.66 -1.77 24.64
CA HIS A 46 -17.85 -2.94 24.30
C HIS A 46 -17.85 -3.28 22.80
N ILE A 47 -18.73 -2.66 22.01
CA ILE A 47 -18.88 -2.91 20.57
C ILE A 47 -18.17 -1.78 19.81
N ALA A 48 -17.01 -2.08 19.21
CA ALA A 48 -16.23 -1.09 18.46
C ALA A 48 -17.04 -0.43 17.33
N HIS A 49 -17.89 -1.20 16.63
CA HIS A 49 -18.71 -0.70 15.53
C HIS A 49 -19.80 0.30 15.99
N ALA A 50 -20.21 0.27 17.26
CA ALA A 50 -21.22 1.20 17.77
C ALA A 50 -20.69 2.63 17.91
N LEU A 51 -19.36 2.82 17.93
CA LEU A 51 -18.73 4.14 18.11
C LEU A 51 -19.13 5.14 17.03
N GLN A 52 -19.32 4.69 15.78
CA GLN A 52 -19.73 5.57 14.66
C GLN A 52 -21.10 6.24 14.87
N TYR A 53 -21.94 5.68 15.76
CA TYR A 53 -23.26 6.22 16.08
C TYR A 53 -23.23 7.17 17.27
N LEU A 54 -22.16 7.14 18.08
CA LEU A 54 -21.91 8.08 19.16
C LEU A 54 -21.08 9.27 18.68
N VAL A 55 -20.02 9.01 17.92
CA VAL A 55 -19.06 10.01 17.45
C VAL A 55 -19.39 10.39 16.01
N THR A 56 -20.23 11.41 15.85
CA THR A 56 -20.58 12.03 14.57
C THR A 56 -20.07 13.47 14.52
N THR A 57 -19.94 14.03 13.31
CA THR A 57 -19.58 15.44 13.11
C THR A 57 -20.49 16.37 13.90
N GLU A 58 -21.80 16.11 13.93
CA GLU A 58 -22.78 16.88 14.71
C GLU A 58 -22.48 16.82 16.21
N THR A 59 -22.31 15.61 16.78
CA THR A 59 -22.02 15.47 18.21
C THR A 59 -20.72 16.15 18.65
N ILE A 60 -19.72 16.19 17.76
CA ILE A 60 -18.43 16.83 18.04
C ILE A 60 -18.58 18.36 18.00
N LEU A 61 -19.27 18.90 16.99
CA LEU A 61 -19.50 20.33 16.87
C LEU A 61 -20.35 20.88 18.02
N ASP A 62 -21.31 20.08 18.50
CA ASP A 62 -22.19 20.43 19.61
C ASP A 62 -21.55 20.24 20.99
N ASP A 63 -20.29 19.77 21.05
CA ASP A 63 -19.59 19.38 22.30
C ASP A 63 -20.45 18.50 23.21
N ALA A 64 -21.05 17.46 22.62
CA ALA A 64 -22.05 16.66 23.29
C ALA A 64 -21.45 15.95 24.53
N PRO A 65 -22.09 16.04 25.73
CA PRO A 65 -21.53 15.52 26.97
C PRO A 65 -21.35 13.99 26.95
N GLU A 66 -22.10 13.28 26.12
CA GLU A 66 -22.02 11.83 25.97
C GLU A 66 -20.69 11.37 25.33
N LEU A 67 -19.94 12.27 24.69
CA LEU A 67 -18.64 11.97 24.10
C LEU A 67 -17.64 11.47 25.15
N VAL A 68 -17.76 11.83 26.43
CA VAL A 68 -16.87 11.36 27.51
C VAL A 68 -16.81 9.83 27.57
N HIS A 69 -17.90 9.13 27.22
CA HIS A 69 -17.93 7.66 27.20
C HIS A 69 -16.98 7.04 26.17
N THR A 70 -16.55 7.80 25.17
CA THR A 70 -15.58 7.34 24.17
C THR A 70 -14.25 6.95 24.81
N LEU A 71 -13.82 7.63 25.88
CA LEU A 71 -12.56 7.37 26.59
C LEU A 71 -12.46 5.96 27.17
N THR A 72 -13.59 5.27 27.38
CA THR A 72 -13.65 3.88 27.85
C THR A 72 -14.13 2.90 26.79
N TRP A 73 -14.43 3.36 25.58
CA TRP A 73 -14.98 2.52 24.51
C TRP A 73 -14.00 1.42 24.07
N ALA A 74 -14.51 0.34 23.51
CA ALA A 74 -13.69 -0.69 22.87
C ALA A 74 -12.82 -0.08 21.78
N ARG A 75 -11.63 -0.67 21.57
CA ARG A 75 -10.68 -0.20 20.56
C ARG A 75 -11.21 -0.42 19.14
N VAL A 76 -11.03 0.58 18.28
CA VAL A 76 -11.27 0.49 16.83
C VAL A 76 -9.98 0.16 16.09
N SER A 77 -10.05 0.03 14.76
CA SER A 77 -8.87 -0.16 13.93
C SER A 77 -7.98 1.10 13.94
N PRO A 78 -6.66 0.97 13.69
CA PRO A 78 -5.76 2.14 13.63
C PRO A 78 -6.21 3.19 12.60
N VAL A 79 -6.74 2.77 11.45
CA VAL A 79 -7.24 3.71 10.42
C VAL A 79 -8.42 4.52 10.92
N GLN A 80 -9.35 3.90 11.65
CA GLN A 80 -10.50 4.60 12.22
C GLN A 80 -10.08 5.52 13.38
N ALA A 81 -9.06 5.13 14.15
CA ALA A 81 -8.48 6.04 15.14
C ALA A 81 -7.83 7.26 14.48
N LEU A 82 -7.05 7.04 13.41
CA LEU A 82 -6.40 8.12 12.65
C LEU A 82 -7.40 9.04 11.94
N SER A 83 -8.59 8.56 11.57
CA SER A 83 -9.58 9.41 10.90
C SER A 83 -10.07 10.56 11.79
N TYR A 84 -10.00 10.44 13.12
CA TYR A 84 -10.28 11.54 14.05
C TYR A 84 -9.26 12.70 13.96
N PHE A 85 -8.12 12.47 13.33
CA PHE A 85 -7.11 13.48 12.98
C PHE A 85 -7.13 13.82 11.48
N SER A 86 -8.31 13.76 10.86
CA SER A 86 -8.50 14.07 9.44
C SER A 86 -9.62 15.09 9.24
N ARG A 87 -9.76 15.61 8.02
CA ARG A 87 -10.84 16.53 7.61
C ARG A 87 -12.26 15.98 7.84
N GLN A 88 -12.42 14.68 8.06
CA GLN A 88 -13.73 14.06 8.27
C GLN A 88 -14.36 14.45 9.60
N TYR A 89 -13.55 14.74 10.62
CA TYR A 89 -14.00 15.05 11.96
C TYR A 89 -13.40 16.38 12.42
N PRO A 90 -14.18 17.25 13.08
CA PRO A 90 -13.61 18.42 13.74
C PRO A 90 -12.65 17.98 14.86
N PRO A 91 -11.53 18.70 15.08
CA PRO A 91 -10.63 18.41 16.19
C PRO A 91 -11.35 18.53 17.54
N HIS A 92 -11.25 17.50 18.37
CA HIS A 92 -11.86 17.48 19.70
C HIS A 92 -10.96 16.75 20.71
N PRO A 93 -10.79 17.26 21.95
CA PRO A 93 -9.85 16.68 22.90
C PRO A 93 -10.18 15.23 23.27
N ILE A 94 -11.47 14.89 23.38
CA ILE A 94 -11.90 13.56 23.83
C ILE A 94 -11.66 12.52 22.73
N THR A 95 -12.03 12.85 21.49
CA THR A 95 -11.80 11.95 20.35
C THR A 95 -10.31 11.79 20.07
N ALA A 96 -9.50 12.84 20.24
CA ALA A 96 -8.05 12.79 20.13
C ALA A 96 -7.41 11.88 21.19
N GLN A 97 -7.80 12.02 22.46
CA GLN A 97 -7.34 11.14 23.54
C GLN A 97 -7.72 9.68 23.29
N TYR A 98 -8.96 9.43 22.87
CA TYR A 98 -9.40 8.10 22.47
C TYR A 98 -8.54 7.53 21.34
N ALA A 99 -8.31 8.31 20.28
CA ALA A 99 -7.53 7.89 19.13
C ALA A 99 -6.10 7.53 19.52
N VAL A 100 -5.41 8.38 20.28
CA VAL A 100 -4.04 8.11 20.77
C VAL A 100 -4.00 6.90 21.70
N ARG A 101 -5.00 6.71 22.57
CA ARG A 101 -5.12 5.51 23.42
C ARG A 101 -5.25 4.24 22.56
N VAL A 102 -6.06 4.29 21.51
CA VAL A 102 -6.23 3.16 20.58
C VAL A 102 -4.90 2.87 19.87
N LEU A 103 -4.24 3.88 19.31
CA LEU A 103 -2.94 3.71 18.63
C LEU A 103 -1.87 3.14 19.56
N ASN A 104 -1.78 3.61 20.80
CA ASN A 104 -0.87 3.08 21.83
C ASN A 104 -1.13 1.64 22.25
N SER A 105 -2.34 1.12 21.99
CA SER A 105 -2.70 -0.27 22.32
C SER A 105 -2.22 -1.29 21.28
N PHE A 106 -1.78 -0.82 20.11
CA PHE A 106 -1.20 -1.68 19.08
C PHE A 106 0.32 -1.79 19.24
N PRO A 107 0.90 -2.93 18.86
CA PRO A 107 2.35 -3.06 18.80
C PRO A 107 2.94 -2.13 17.72
N ALA A 108 4.22 -1.76 17.87
CA ALA A 108 4.83 -0.72 17.05
C ALA A 108 4.94 -1.12 15.56
N ASP A 109 5.08 -2.41 15.29
CA ASP A 109 5.07 -3.00 13.94
C ASP A 109 3.72 -2.80 13.22
N ALA A 110 2.60 -2.86 13.94
CA ALA A 110 1.27 -2.58 13.37
C ALA A 110 1.11 -1.10 12.97
N VAL A 111 1.85 -0.19 13.61
CA VAL A 111 1.86 1.25 13.28
C VAL A 111 2.69 1.53 12.01
N LEU A 112 3.72 0.73 11.71
CA LEU A 112 4.56 0.89 10.51
C LEU A 112 3.73 1.00 9.24
N PHE A 113 2.70 0.15 9.14
CA PHE A 113 1.82 0.10 7.98
C PHE A 113 1.04 1.41 7.77
N TYR A 114 0.86 2.23 8.81
CA TYR A 114 0.09 3.48 8.77
C TYR A 114 0.94 4.75 8.93
N ILE A 115 2.28 4.65 8.86
CA ILE A 115 3.19 5.80 8.97
C ILE A 115 2.83 6.95 8.02
N PRO A 116 2.56 6.73 6.72
CA PRO A 116 2.19 7.82 5.82
C PRO A 116 0.97 8.60 6.32
N GLN A 117 -0.07 7.90 6.76
CA GLN A 117 -1.29 8.51 7.29
C GLN A 117 -1.07 9.20 8.64
N LEU A 118 -0.22 8.61 9.50
CA LEU A 118 0.15 9.19 10.80
C LEU A 118 0.88 10.52 10.62
N VAL A 119 1.85 10.60 9.70
CA VAL A 119 2.56 11.86 9.40
C VAL A 119 1.60 12.90 8.82
N GLN A 120 0.70 12.52 7.90
CA GLN A 120 -0.28 13.47 7.36
C GLN A 120 -1.30 13.95 8.40
N SER A 121 -1.60 13.13 9.41
CA SER A 121 -2.53 13.52 10.48
C SER A 121 -2.04 14.71 11.32
N LEU A 122 -0.72 15.00 11.31
CA LEU A 122 -0.15 16.21 11.91
C LEU A 122 -0.72 17.51 11.33
N ARG A 123 -1.25 17.50 10.10
CA ARG A 123 -1.89 18.69 9.49
C ARG A 123 -3.10 19.17 10.27
N HIS A 124 -3.75 18.26 10.98
CA HIS A 124 -4.97 18.50 11.73
C HIS A 124 -4.76 18.36 13.25
N ASP A 125 -3.51 18.16 13.71
CA ASP A 125 -3.15 18.05 15.13
C ASP A 125 -3.04 19.42 15.79
N THR A 126 -4.19 20.00 16.14
CA THR A 126 -4.28 21.31 16.79
C THR A 126 -3.82 21.32 18.26
N MET A 127 -3.75 20.14 18.91
CA MET A 127 -3.52 20.00 20.35
C MET A 127 -2.20 19.31 20.70
N GLY A 128 -1.46 18.81 19.71
CA GLY A 128 -0.15 18.16 19.89
C GLY A 128 -0.22 16.69 20.34
N TYR A 129 -1.39 16.03 20.24
CA TYR A 129 -1.55 14.63 20.65
C TYR A 129 -0.81 13.68 19.71
N VAL A 130 -0.82 13.95 18.40
CA VAL A 130 -0.14 13.13 17.40
C VAL A 130 1.37 13.36 17.51
N ILE A 131 1.81 14.60 17.71
CA ILE A 131 3.22 14.94 17.94
C ILE A 131 3.78 14.12 19.11
N GLU A 132 3.08 14.10 20.25
CA GLU A 132 3.56 13.38 21.43
C GLU A 132 3.49 11.85 21.24
N PHE A 133 2.47 11.36 20.54
CA PHE A 133 2.40 9.95 20.17
C PHE A 133 3.58 9.52 19.29
N ILE A 134 3.94 10.31 18.28
CA ILE A 134 5.08 10.03 17.40
C ILE A 134 6.39 9.99 18.21
N LYS A 135 6.61 10.96 19.10
CA LYS A 135 7.80 10.96 19.98
C LYS A 135 7.86 9.71 20.86
N ASN A 136 6.74 9.26 21.39
CA ASN A 136 6.68 8.07 22.26
C ASN A 136 6.94 6.78 21.45
N ILE A 137 6.29 6.61 20.29
CA ILE A 137 6.47 5.40 19.49
C ILE A 137 7.89 5.28 18.91
N SER A 138 8.53 6.40 18.55
CA SER A 138 9.95 6.41 18.12
C SER A 138 10.92 6.02 19.24
N LYS A 139 10.57 6.24 20.51
CA LYS A 139 11.37 5.75 21.65
C LYS A 139 11.18 4.25 21.90
N ARG A 140 10.00 3.71 21.56
CA ARG A 140 9.66 2.29 21.77
C ARG A 140 10.30 1.37 20.73
N SER A 141 10.47 1.83 19.49
CA SER A 141 11.11 1.07 18.40
C SER A 141 11.94 2.01 17.54
N GLN A 142 13.22 1.67 17.39
CA GLN A 142 14.18 2.45 16.60
C GLN A 142 13.88 2.36 15.11
N ILE A 143 13.50 1.18 14.60
CA ILE A 143 13.12 0.99 13.20
C ILE A 143 11.86 1.79 12.87
N VAL A 144 10.86 1.81 13.76
CA VAL A 144 9.68 2.67 13.59
C VAL A 144 10.08 4.14 13.59
N GLY A 145 11.00 4.54 14.46
CA GLY A 145 11.61 5.87 14.46
C GLY A 145 12.28 6.22 13.13
N HIS A 146 13.09 5.33 12.56
CA HIS A 146 13.77 5.52 11.27
C HIS A 146 12.77 5.69 10.12
N GLN A 147 11.74 4.82 10.06
CA GLN A 147 10.70 4.87 9.03
C GLN A 147 9.87 6.16 9.14
N LEU A 148 9.58 6.63 10.35
CA LEU A 148 8.97 7.93 10.59
C LEU A 148 9.86 9.06 10.08
N ILE A 149 11.16 9.04 10.39
CA ILE A 149 12.10 10.08 9.92
C ILE A 149 12.17 10.12 8.40
N TRP A 150 12.27 8.98 7.70
CA TRP A 150 12.24 8.94 6.24
C TRP A 150 10.94 9.54 5.69
N ASN A 151 9.79 9.13 6.23
CA ASN A 151 8.51 9.65 5.77
C ASN A 151 8.34 11.15 6.04
N MET A 152 8.78 11.63 7.21
CA MET A 152 8.77 13.05 7.56
C MET A 152 9.68 13.86 6.63
N LYS A 153 10.93 13.40 6.39
CA LYS A 153 11.86 14.04 5.44
C LYS A 153 11.24 14.15 4.05
N THR A 154 10.60 13.09 3.54
CA THR A 154 9.91 13.14 2.25
C THR A 154 8.78 14.17 2.21
N ASN A 155 8.03 14.35 3.29
CA ASN A 155 6.88 15.26 3.33
C ASN A 155 7.22 16.70 3.73
N MET A 156 8.50 17.05 3.93
CA MET A 156 8.91 18.44 4.17
C MET A 156 8.70 19.32 2.93
N PHE A 157 8.83 18.75 1.74
CA PHE A 157 8.69 19.46 0.47
C PHE A 157 7.57 18.85 -0.37
N ILE A 158 6.92 19.70 -1.17
CA ILE A 158 5.86 19.30 -2.08
C ILE A 158 6.47 18.76 -3.39
N ASP A 159 7.58 19.36 -3.83
CA ASP A 159 8.27 19.03 -5.06
C ASP A 159 9.52 18.15 -4.84
N GLU A 160 9.96 17.53 -5.93
CA GLU A 160 11.12 16.63 -5.94
C GLU A 160 12.44 17.41 -5.84
N GLU A 161 12.46 18.66 -6.31
CA GLU A 161 13.62 19.55 -6.31
C GLU A 161 13.80 20.34 -5.01
N MET A 162 12.90 20.18 -4.03
CA MET A 162 12.95 20.84 -2.73
C MET A 162 12.88 22.39 -2.81
N HIS A 163 12.18 22.94 -3.80
CA HIS A 163 11.97 24.39 -3.88
C HIS A 163 10.75 24.84 -3.07
N ASN A 164 9.72 23.99 -2.97
CA ASN A 164 8.45 24.34 -2.36
C ASN A 164 8.26 23.59 -1.04
N LYS A 165 8.42 24.32 0.06
CA LYS A 165 8.15 23.80 1.41
C LYS A 165 6.67 23.50 1.59
N ASP A 166 6.37 22.36 2.22
CA ASP A 166 5.03 21.98 2.62
C ASP A 166 4.57 22.78 3.87
N SER A 167 3.26 22.87 4.11
CA SER A 167 2.73 23.53 5.32
C SER A 167 3.16 22.85 6.63
N LEU A 168 3.58 21.59 6.57
CA LEU A 168 4.12 20.83 7.69
C LEU A 168 5.63 21.03 7.90
N PHE A 169 6.35 21.74 7.02
CA PHE A 169 7.82 21.79 7.02
C PHE A 169 8.40 22.05 8.42
N GLU A 170 7.99 23.15 9.06
CA GLU A 170 8.53 23.55 10.38
C GLU A 170 8.19 22.52 11.47
N THR A 171 6.98 21.98 11.45
CA THR A 171 6.53 20.94 12.40
C THR A 171 7.34 19.66 12.23
N LEU A 172 7.55 19.21 11.00
CA LEU A 172 8.31 18.00 10.69
C LEU A 172 9.79 18.17 11.00
N GLU A 173 10.37 19.33 10.67
CA GLU A 173 11.77 19.64 10.96
C GLU A 173 12.02 19.62 12.47
N ALA A 174 11.18 20.31 13.24
CA ALA A 174 11.25 20.32 14.70
C ALA A 174 11.05 18.91 15.30
N LEU A 175 10.14 18.11 14.75
CA LEU A 175 9.87 16.76 15.23
C LEU A 175 11.03 15.80 14.93
N VAL A 176 11.59 15.84 13.71
CA VAL A 176 12.79 15.07 13.35
C VAL A 176 13.96 15.48 14.24
N ALA A 177 14.23 16.77 14.41
CA ALA A 177 15.28 17.26 15.30
C ALA A 177 15.08 16.79 16.75
N SER A 178 13.82 16.82 17.24
CA SER A 178 13.48 16.32 18.57
C SER A 178 13.70 14.81 18.69
N ILE A 179 13.37 14.00 17.69
CA ILE A 179 13.60 12.55 17.74
C ILE A 179 15.11 12.26 17.72
N VAL A 180 15.85 12.85 16.78
CA VAL A 180 17.29 12.62 16.61
C VAL A 180 18.10 13.10 17.82
N SER A 181 17.77 14.26 18.40
CA SER A 181 18.45 14.75 19.60
C SER A 181 18.20 13.90 20.85
N ASN A 182 17.11 13.14 20.90
CA ASN A 182 16.82 12.19 21.97
C ASN A 182 17.48 10.81 21.75
N LEU A 183 18.05 10.53 20.57
CA LEU A 183 18.81 9.31 20.34
C LEU A 183 20.17 9.41 21.04
N SER A 184 20.56 8.35 21.74
CA SER A 184 21.85 8.26 22.44
C SER A 184 22.43 6.86 22.38
N GLY A 185 23.75 6.73 22.54
CA GLY A 185 24.43 5.43 22.60
C GLY A 185 24.22 4.59 21.33
N PRO A 186 23.94 3.27 21.48
CA PRO A 186 23.76 2.35 20.35
C PRO A 186 22.66 2.75 19.37
N ALA A 187 21.57 3.36 19.85
CA ALA A 187 20.46 3.79 19.01
C ALA A 187 20.86 4.91 18.04
N LYS A 188 21.66 5.88 18.52
CA LYS A 188 22.17 6.97 17.66
C LYS A 188 23.17 6.44 16.64
N ALA A 189 24.09 5.57 17.06
CA ALA A 189 25.05 4.95 16.15
C ALA A 189 24.35 4.09 15.07
N PHE A 190 23.27 3.39 15.44
CA PHE A 190 22.45 2.65 14.48
C PHE A 190 21.77 3.58 13.47
N TYR A 191 21.15 4.66 13.92
CA TYR A 191 20.54 5.67 13.04
C TYR A 191 21.56 6.27 12.06
N GLU A 192 22.72 6.73 12.55
CA GLU A 192 23.76 7.34 11.70
C GLU A 192 24.27 6.34 10.66
N ARG A 193 24.59 5.12 11.09
CA ARG A 193 25.05 4.04 10.21
C ARG A 193 24.02 3.70 9.12
N GLU A 194 22.76 3.52 9.51
CA GLU A 194 21.66 3.18 8.60
C GLU A 194 21.43 4.27 7.55
N PHE A 195 21.33 5.53 7.97
CA PHE A 195 21.09 6.64 7.06
C PHE A 195 22.29 6.91 6.15
N ASP A 196 23.52 6.93 6.69
CA ASP A 196 24.73 7.18 5.91
C ASP A 196 24.94 6.09 4.84
N PHE A 197 24.64 4.83 5.15
CA PHE A 197 24.75 3.71 4.22
C PHE A 197 23.75 3.85 3.06
N PHE A 198 22.47 4.11 3.35
CA PHE A 198 21.46 4.20 2.29
C PHE A 198 21.47 5.54 1.54
N ASP A 199 22.01 6.60 2.12
CA ASP A 199 22.27 7.86 1.41
C ASP A 199 23.38 7.67 0.37
N GLN A 200 24.44 6.91 0.70
CA GLN A 200 25.49 6.54 -0.27
C GLN A 200 24.96 5.68 -1.41
N ILE A 201 24.13 4.67 -1.09
CA ILE A 201 23.51 3.78 -2.09
C ILE A 201 22.56 4.59 -2.99
N THR A 202 21.60 5.32 -2.42
CA THR A 202 20.65 6.14 -3.19
C THR A 202 21.36 7.18 -4.06
N GLY A 203 22.46 7.75 -3.56
CA GLY A 203 23.31 8.70 -4.28
C GLY A 203 23.96 8.15 -5.56
N ILE A 204 24.05 6.83 -5.74
CA ILE A 204 24.53 6.22 -7.00
C ILE A 204 23.66 6.66 -8.18
N SER A 205 22.33 6.73 -8.01
CA SER A 205 21.41 7.11 -9.08
C SER A 205 21.73 8.52 -9.62
N GLY A 206 22.05 9.45 -8.73
CA GLY A 206 22.54 10.79 -9.10
C GLY A 206 23.87 10.78 -9.83
N LYS A 207 24.83 9.94 -9.40
CA LYS A 207 26.16 9.80 -10.04
C LYS A 207 26.09 9.20 -11.44
N ILE A 208 25.17 8.28 -11.70
CA ILE A 208 25.06 7.62 -13.01
C ILE A 208 24.19 8.39 -14.02
N ARG A 209 23.41 9.36 -13.54
CA ARG A 209 22.49 10.19 -14.37
C ARG A 209 23.18 10.88 -15.56
N PRO A 210 24.39 11.46 -15.44
CA PRO A 210 25.06 12.14 -16.55
C PRO A 210 25.53 11.21 -17.68
N TYR A 211 25.73 9.91 -17.40
CA TYR A 211 26.21 8.95 -18.39
C TYR A 211 25.12 8.58 -19.39
N PRO A 212 25.43 8.40 -20.69
CA PRO A 212 24.44 8.01 -21.69
C PRO A 212 23.86 6.62 -21.41
N LYS A 213 22.60 6.40 -21.81
CA LYS A 213 21.93 5.10 -21.66
C LYS A 213 22.72 4.00 -22.37
N GLY A 214 22.80 2.81 -21.76
CA GLY A 214 23.46 1.64 -22.33
C GLY A 214 24.64 1.15 -21.49
N ALA A 215 25.67 0.64 -22.16
CA ALA A 215 26.81 -0.02 -21.51
C ALA A 215 27.62 0.94 -20.61
N GLU A 216 27.78 2.21 -21.01
CA GLU A 216 28.55 3.20 -20.24
C GLU A 216 27.91 3.47 -18.87
N ARG A 217 26.61 3.76 -18.83
CA ARG A 217 25.88 3.94 -17.56
C ARG A 217 25.89 2.67 -16.72
N LYS A 218 25.81 1.48 -17.34
CA LYS A 218 25.91 0.21 -16.61
C LYS A 218 27.29 0.06 -15.98
N LYS A 219 28.37 0.37 -16.70
CA LYS A 219 29.73 0.34 -16.18
C LYS A 219 29.91 1.31 -15.02
N ALA A 220 29.47 2.56 -15.18
CA ALA A 220 29.51 3.58 -14.12
C ALA A 220 28.72 3.15 -12.86
N CYS A 221 27.57 2.48 -13.04
CA CYS A 221 26.78 1.93 -11.94
C CYS A 221 27.53 0.84 -11.18
N LEU A 222 28.16 -0.10 -11.88
CA LEU A 222 28.95 -1.17 -11.27
C LEU A 222 30.19 -0.63 -10.55
N GLU A 223 30.87 0.37 -11.13
CA GLU A 223 32.00 1.07 -10.51
C GLU A 223 31.56 1.83 -9.25
N ALA A 224 30.42 2.52 -9.29
CA ALA A 224 29.92 3.25 -8.13
C ALA A 224 29.46 2.28 -7.01
N LEU A 225 28.84 1.15 -7.37
CA LEU A 225 28.39 0.14 -6.42
C LEU A 225 29.56 -0.60 -5.76
N SER A 226 30.65 -0.87 -6.48
CA SER A 226 31.84 -1.55 -5.94
C SER A 226 32.62 -0.72 -4.91
N LEU A 227 32.42 0.61 -4.90
CA LEU A 227 33.00 1.50 -3.90
C LEU A 227 32.24 1.48 -2.57
N ILE A 228 31.00 0.98 -2.55
CA ILE A 228 30.20 0.88 -1.33
C ILE A 228 30.66 -0.31 -0.51
N LYS A 229 30.89 -0.10 0.78
CA LYS A 229 31.15 -1.19 1.74
C LYS A 229 29.91 -1.47 2.54
N VAL A 230 29.56 -2.74 2.67
CA VAL A 230 28.44 -3.18 3.53
C VAL A 230 28.71 -2.79 4.97
N GLN A 231 27.71 -2.23 5.62
CA GLN A 231 27.74 -1.89 7.03
C GLN A 231 26.92 -2.92 7.81
N GLU A 232 27.55 -3.56 8.79
CA GLU A 232 26.90 -4.59 9.61
C GLU A 232 25.77 -4.00 10.45
N GLY A 233 24.68 -4.76 10.61
CA GLY A 233 23.53 -4.32 11.41
C GLY A 233 22.66 -3.25 10.74
N CYS A 234 22.72 -3.10 9.41
CA CYS A 234 21.79 -2.29 8.62
C CYS A 234 20.70 -3.17 7.97
N TYR A 235 19.57 -2.57 7.61
CA TYR A 235 18.43 -3.27 7.00
C TYR A 235 17.97 -2.57 5.72
N LEU A 236 17.29 -3.24 4.80
CA LEU A 236 16.77 -2.51 3.62
C LEU A 236 15.60 -1.60 4.04
N PRO A 237 15.56 -0.30 3.67
CA PRO A 237 14.44 0.58 4.04
C PRO A 237 13.08 -0.01 3.66
N SER A 238 13.00 -0.64 2.49
CA SER A 238 11.80 -1.34 2.01
C SER A 238 11.49 -2.63 2.79
N ASN A 239 12.44 -3.28 3.46
CA ASN A 239 12.25 -4.50 4.23
C ASN A 239 12.89 -4.45 5.64
N PRO A 240 12.21 -3.84 6.63
CA PRO A 240 12.67 -3.75 8.03
C PRO A 240 12.68 -5.07 8.80
N GLU A 241 12.31 -6.21 8.20
CA GLU A 241 12.35 -7.52 8.85
C GLU A 241 13.60 -8.33 8.50
N ALA A 242 14.45 -7.80 7.61
CA ALA A 242 15.61 -8.51 7.10
C ALA A 242 16.88 -7.65 7.17
N MET A 243 17.91 -8.20 7.81
CA MET A 243 19.22 -7.56 7.95
C MET A 243 20.05 -7.79 6.68
N VAL A 244 20.75 -6.75 6.22
CA VAL A 244 21.67 -6.83 5.08
C VAL A 244 22.97 -7.50 5.54
N LEU A 245 23.36 -8.55 4.83
CA LEU A 245 24.61 -9.29 5.06
C LEU A 245 25.66 -8.96 4.00
N ASP A 246 25.26 -8.79 2.74
CA ASP A 246 26.18 -8.53 1.63
C ASP A 246 25.48 -7.85 0.44
N ILE A 247 26.26 -7.33 -0.51
CA ILE A 247 25.80 -6.75 -1.79
C ILE A 247 26.36 -7.57 -2.95
N ASP A 248 25.52 -7.93 -3.91
CA ASP A 248 26.00 -8.44 -5.19
C ASP A 248 26.50 -7.26 -6.05
N TYR A 249 27.79 -6.95 -5.95
CA TYR A 249 28.43 -5.86 -6.68
C TYR A 249 28.34 -5.99 -8.21
N LYS A 250 27.96 -7.16 -8.73
CA LYS A 250 27.77 -7.40 -10.17
C LYS A 250 26.31 -7.22 -10.61
N SER A 251 25.39 -7.00 -9.67
CA SER A 251 23.96 -6.89 -9.95
C SER A 251 23.51 -5.51 -10.45
N GLY A 252 24.34 -4.47 -10.26
CA GLY A 252 24.05 -3.08 -10.60
C GLY A 252 23.53 -2.90 -12.03
N THR A 253 22.23 -2.66 -12.17
CA THR A 253 21.58 -2.56 -13.49
C THR A 253 20.74 -1.28 -13.56
N PRO A 254 21.16 -0.27 -14.34
CA PRO A 254 20.32 0.90 -14.60
C PRO A 254 19.05 0.50 -15.35
N MET A 255 17.91 1.06 -14.97
CA MET A 255 16.61 0.81 -15.60
C MET A 255 16.41 1.66 -16.86
N GLN A 256 15.48 1.25 -17.73
CA GLN A 256 15.28 1.86 -19.05
C GLN A 256 14.50 3.20 -19.00
N SER A 257 13.73 3.45 -17.93
CA SER A 257 12.94 4.65 -17.71
C SER A 257 13.80 5.94 -17.71
N ALA A 258 13.27 7.00 -18.35
CA ALA A 258 14.04 8.18 -18.78
C ALA A 258 14.35 9.21 -17.66
N ALA A 259 15.23 10.16 -18.01
CA ALA A 259 15.74 11.35 -17.27
C ALA A 259 16.44 11.17 -15.91
N LYS A 260 15.99 10.23 -15.08
CA LYS A 260 16.30 10.19 -13.64
C LYS A 260 17.18 8.99 -13.20
N ALA A 261 17.45 8.06 -14.13
CA ALA A 261 18.41 6.96 -14.01
C ALA A 261 18.29 6.10 -12.72
N PRO A 262 17.12 5.53 -12.43
CA PRO A 262 17.00 4.55 -11.35
C PRO A 262 17.79 3.27 -11.68
N TYR A 263 18.20 2.54 -10.64
CA TYR A 263 18.96 1.30 -10.82
C TYR A 263 18.55 0.23 -9.82
N LEU A 264 18.76 -1.02 -10.21
CA LEU A 264 18.56 -2.21 -9.40
C LEU A 264 19.88 -2.67 -8.79
N ALA A 265 19.84 -3.04 -7.52
CA ALA A 265 20.90 -3.78 -6.83
C ALA A 265 20.32 -4.95 -6.03
N ARG A 266 21.11 -6.00 -5.85
CA ARG A 266 20.76 -7.20 -5.07
C ARG A 266 21.57 -7.26 -3.79
N PHE A 267 20.89 -7.59 -2.71
CA PHE A 267 21.43 -7.69 -1.36
C PHE A 267 21.20 -9.09 -0.84
N LYS A 268 22.21 -9.66 -0.18
CA LYS A 268 22.04 -10.87 0.61
C LYS A 268 21.46 -10.45 1.94
N VAL A 269 20.30 -10.99 2.31
CA VAL A 269 19.60 -10.61 3.53
C VAL A 269 19.28 -11.82 4.39
N LYS A 270 19.19 -11.60 5.70
CA LYS A 270 18.78 -12.60 6.70
C LYS A 270 17.50 -12.15 7.38
N ARG A 271 16.43 -12.93 7.24
CA ARG A 271 15.17 -12.65 7.94
C ARG A 271 15.30 -12.94 9.43
N CYS A 272 14.99 -11.95 10.25
CA CYS A 272 15.06 -11.99 11.71
C CYS A 272 13.88 -11.27 12.40
N GLY A 273 13.07 -10.52 11.66
CA GLY A 273 11.97 -9.75 12.23
C GLY A 273 12.47 -8.51 12.98
N ILE A 274 11.55 -7.59 13.27
CA ILE A 274 11.89 -6.21 13.69
C ILE A 274 12.62 -6.19 15.04
N ASN A 275 12.08 -6.88 16.05
CA ASN A 275 12.65 -6.85 17.41
C ASN A 275 14.05 -7.50 17.47
N GLU A 276 14.26 -8.61 16.75
CA GLU A 276 15.56 -9.28 16.68
C GLU A 276 16.56 -8.41 15.92
N LEU A 277 16.11 -7.77 14.82
CA LEU A 277 16.94 -6.86 14.03
C LEU A 277 17.40 -5.67 14.86
N GLU A 278 16.50 -5.01 15.59
CA GLU A 278 16.87 -3.89 16.48
C GLU A 278 17.90 -4.31 17.51
N THR A 279 17.72 -5.49 18.11
CA THR A 279 18.65 -6.03 19.11
C THR A 279 20.04 -6.28 18.50
N MET A 280 20.10 -6.94 17.34
CA MET A 280 21.36 -7.18 16.63
C MET A 280 22.03 -5.89 16.17
N ALA A 281 21.26 -4.95 15.61
CA ALA A 281 21.77 -3.69 15.10
C ALA A 281 22.35 -2.80 16.21
N MET A 282 21.72 -2.78 17.39
CA MET A 282 22.26 -2.08 18.56
C MET A 282 23.51 -2.77 19.10
N ALA A 283 23.56 -4.11 19.13
CA ALA A 283 24.73 -4.85 19.61
C ALA A 283 26.01 -4.59 18.79
N VAL A 284 25.88 -4.35 17.48
CA VAL A 284 27.01 -3.96 16.62
C VAL A 284 27.69 -2.68 17.10
N ALA A 285 26.93 -1.74 17.69
CA ALA A 285 27.47 -0.47 18.17
C ALA A 285 28.21 -0.57 19.52
N ASP A 286 27.94 -1.61 20.32
CA ASP A 286 28.47 -1.76 21.69
C ASP A 286 29.86 -2.44 21.75
N ALA A 287 30.44 -2.86 20.63
CA ALA A 287 31.79 -3.44 20.53
C ALA A 287 32.09 -4.64 21.46
N ASN A 288 31.07 -5.27 22.04
CA ASN A 288 31.16 -6.59 22.67
C ASN A 288 30.55 -7.62 21.71
N PRO A 289 31.35 -8.29 20.88
CA PRO A 289 30.90 -9.50 20.21
C PRO A 289 30.84 -10.60 21.26
N SER A 290 29.84 -10.56 22.15
CA SER A 290 29.43 -11.78 22.82
C SER A 290 29.09 -12.77 21.71
N GLU A 291 29.81 -13.90 21.71
CA GLU A 291 29.71 -14.99 20.74
C GLU A 291 28.27 -15.16 20.25
N PRO A 292 28.04 -15.40 18.95
CA PRO A 292 26.71 -15.62 18.43
C PRO A 292 26.07 -16.72 19.27
N GLN A 293 25.07 -16.37 20.08
CA GLN A 293 24.28 -17.37 20.79
C GLN A 293 23.66 -18.24 19.72
N GLU A 294 24.20 -19.44 19.53
CA GLU A 294 23.59 -20.53 18.80
C GLU A 294 22.24 -20.84 19.46
N LYS A 295 21.21 -20.13 19.01
CA LYS A 295 19.82 -20.53 19.17
C LYS A 295 19.10 -20.36 17.85
N SER A 296 19.32 -21.35 16.99
CA SER A 296 18.25 -22.08 16.28
C SER A 296 16.91 -21.32 16.19
N SER A 297 16.75 -20.55 15.13
CA SER A 297 15.50 -20.50 14.38
C SER A 297 15.87 -20.66 12.90
N MET A 298 15.00 -21.23 12.06
CA MET A 298 15.24 -21.34 10.61
C MET A 298 15.30 -19.94 9.97
N SER A 299 16.38 -19.19 10.18
CA SER A 299 16.59 -17.88 9.57
C SER A 299 17.00 -18.10 8.11
N LEU A 300 16.06 -17.89 7.19
CA LEU A 300 16.28 -18.06 5.76
C LEU A 300 17.15 -16.89 5.25
N GLU A 301 18.36 -17.22 4.77
CA GLU A 301 19.16 -16.28 3.97
C GLU A 301 18.68 -16.34 2.52
N TYR A 302 18.49 -15.18 1.90
CA TYR A 302 18.09 -15.10 0.50
C TYR A 302 18.61 -13.81 -0.15
N TRP A 303 18.56 -13.77 -1.49
CA TRP A 303 18.89 -12.58 -2.26
C TRP A 303 17.64 -11.75 -2.49
N GLN A 304 17.66 -10.49 -2.08
CA GLN A 304 16.60 -9.53 -2.29
C GLN A 304 17.06 -8.44 -3.25
N ALA A 305 16.28 -8.18 -4.30
CA ALA A 305 16.53 -7.08 -5.23
C ALA A 305 15.73 -5.84 -4.80
N ALA A 306 16.36 -4.67 -4.90
CA ALA A 306 15.73 -3.38 -4.65
C ALA A 306 16.11 -2.39 -5.75
N ILE A 307 15.16 -1.52 -6.11
CA ILE A 307 15.35 -0.40 -7.04
C ILE A 307 15.47 0.87 -6.22
N PHE A 308 16.51 1.64 -6.50
CA PHE A 308 16.72 2.97 -5.94
C PHE A 308 16.32 4.00 -6.99
N LYS A 309 15.29 4.79 -6.66
CA LYS A 309 14.80 5.89 -7.49
C LYS A 309 15.21 7.22 -6.87
N VAL A 310 15.67 8.13 -7.72
CA VAL A 310 15.97 9.53 -7.39
C VAL A 310 15.27 10.44 -8.38
N GLY A 311 14.69 11.51 -7.86
CA GLY A 311 13.78 12.39 -8.56
C GLY A 311 12.43 11.77 -8.89
N ASP A 312 11.91 10.75 -8.26
CA ASP A 312 10.55 10.25 -8.55
C ASP A 312 9.76 10.15 -7.24
N ASP A 313 8.58 10.77 -7.18
CA ASP A 313 7.74 10.70 -5.99
C ASP A 313 7.01 9.34 -5.86
N VAL A 314 7.61 8.46 -5.07
CA VAL A 314 7.08 7.10 -4.82
C VAL A 314 5.96 7.07 -3.77
N ARG A 315 5.55 8.20 -3.17
CA ARG A 315 4.46 8.23 -2.17
C ARG A 315 3.13 7.74 -2.75
N GLN A 316 2.91 7.97 -4.05
CA GLN A 316 1.72 7.46 -4.73
C GLN A 316 1.73 5.93 -4.82
N ASP A 317 2.88 5.34 -5.17
CA ASP A 317 3.06 3.89 -5.15
C ASP A 317 2.83 3.31 -3.75
N MET A 318 3.40 3.96 -2.71
CA MET A 318 3.21 3.55 -1.32
C MET A 318 1.73 3.48 -0.94
N LEU A 319 0.93 4.49 -1.30
CA LEU A 319 -0.50 4.53 -1.02
C LEU A 319 -1.24 3.38 -1.73
N ALA A 320 -0.97 3.17 -3.03
CA ALA A 320 -1.59 2.08 -3.77
C ALA A 320 -1.27 0.72 -3.14
N LEU A 321 -0.01 0.49 -2.79
CA LEU A 321 0.48 -0.76 -2.21
C LEU A 321 -0.06 -1.00 -0.79
N GLN A 322 -0.25 0.05 0.01
CA GLN A 322 -0.98 -0.05 1.27
C GLN A 322 -2.40 -0.56 1.03
N VAL A 323 -3.14 0.02 0.08
CA VAL A 323 -4.50 -0.46 -0.21
C VAL A 323 -4.49 -1.91 -0.71
N ILE A 324 -3.54 -2.29 -1.57
CA ILE A 324 -3.35 -3.68 -2.02
C ILE A 324 -3.06 -4.61 -0.83
N GLY A 325 -2.25 -4.17 0.14
CA GLY A 325 -1.99 -4.91 1.37
C GLY A 325 -3.25 -5.14 2.21
N ILE A 326 -4.12 -4.13 2.32
CA ILE A 326 -5.43 -4.28 2.98
C ILE A 326 -6.27 -5.33 2.24
N PHE A 327 -6.33 -5.28 0.91
CA PHE A 327 -7.14 -6.22 0.13
C PHE A 327 -6.63 -7.66 0.29
N LYS A 328 -5.31 -7.85 0.28
CA LYS A 328 -4.70 -9.15 0.55
C LYS A 328 -5.13 -9.69 1.91
N ASN A 329 -5.07 -8.88 2.96
CA ASN A 329 -5.48 -9.27 4.30
C ASN A 329 -6.98 -9.61 4.35
N ILE A 330 -7.84 -8.84 3.67
CA ILE A 330 -9.28 -9.12 3.57
C ILE A 330 -9.52 -10.48 2.90
N PHE A 331 -8.87 -10.74 1.76
CA PHE A 331 -9.04 -12.01 1.05
C PHE A 331 -8.60 -13.21 1.89
N GLN A 332 -7.49 -13.08 2.60
CA GLN A 332 -7.01 -14.11 3.54
C GLN A 332 -8.00 -14.34 4.70
N GLN A 333 -8.55 -13.27 5.28
CA GLN A 333 -9.52 -13.37 6.38
C GLN A 333 -10.83 -14.04 5.96
N VAL A 334 -11.30 -13.77 4.74
CA VAL A 334 -12.52 -14.40 4.19
C VAL A 334 -12.25 -15.83 3.69
N GLY A 335 -10.98 -16.21 3.51
CA GLY A 335 -10.59 -17.50 2.95
C GLY A 335 -10.73 -17.58 1.42
N LEU A 336 -10.70 -16.44 0.73
CA LEU A 336 -10.67 -16.39 -0.72
C LEU A 336 -9.24 -16.65 -1.22
N ASP A 337 -9.08 -17.68 -2.05
CA ASP A 337 -7.81 -18.09 -2.64
C ASP A 337 -7.44 -17.19 -3.83
N LEU A 338 -7.13 -15.93 -3.51
CA LEU A 338 -6.69 -14.88 -4.43
C LEU A 338 -5.24 -14.52 -4.17
N TYR A 339 -4.53 -14.11 -5.21
CA TYR A 339 -3.11 -13.80 -5.11
C TYR A 339 -2.86 -12.31 -5.32
N LEU A 340 -2.15 -11.71 -4.36
CA LEU A 340 -1.63 -10.35 -4.43
C LEU A 340 -0.22 -10.30 -3.86
N PHE A 341 0.65 -9.54 -4.53
CA PHE A 341 2.00 -9.27 -4.08
C PHE A 341 2.16 -7.75 -3.81
N PRO A 342 1.82 -7.27 -2.60
CA PRO A 342 2.10 -5.90 -2.19
C PRO A 342 3.59 -5.77 -1.86
N TYR A 343 4.42 -5.61 -2.90
CA TYR A 343 5.83 -5.30 -2.73
C TYR A 343 6.00 -4.01 -1.93
N ARG A 344 7.09 -3.87 -1.20
CA ARG A 344 7.28 -2.77 -0.26
C ARG A 344 7.97 -1.59 -0.93
N VAL A 345 7.44 -0.40 -0.69
CA VAL A 345 7.99 0.87 -1.16
C VAL A 345 8.14 1.80 0.02
N VAL A 346 9.30 2.47 0.11
CA VAL A 346 9.58 3.46 1.14
C VAL A 346 10.19 4.69 0.48
N ALA A 347 9.54 5.83 0.65
CA ALA A 347 10.12 7.13 0.31
C ALA A 347 11.13 7.52 1.40
N THR A 348 12.36 7.81 0.99
CA THR A 348 13.49 8.08 1.92
C THR A 348 13.81 9.56 2.04
N ALA A 349 13.55 10.34 0.98
CA ALA A 349 13.67 11.79 0.93
C ALA A 349 12.70 12.36 -0.12
N PRO A 350 12.52 13.69 -0.25
CA PRO A 350 11.74 14.28 -1.33
C PRO A 350 12.30 13.84 -2.70
N GLY A 351 11.44 13.26 -3.53
CA GLY A 351 11.83 12.66 -4.82
C GLY A 351 12.72 11.42 -4.73
N CYS A 352 12.99 10.84 -3.55
CA CYS A 352 13.81 9.64 -3.42
C CYS A 352 13.01 8.48 -2.83
N GLY A 353 13.26 7.28 -3.34
CA GLY A 353 12.56 6.09 -2.88
C GLY A 353 13.29 4.79 -3.13
N VAL A 354 13.00 3.82 -2.28
CA VAL A 354 13.47 2.44 -2.38
C VAL A 354 12.26 1.54 -2.64
N ILE A 355 12.32 0.76 -3.72
CA ILE A 355 11.24 -0.12 -4.17
C ILE A 355 11.76 -1.56 -4.13
N GLU A 356 11.06 -2.44 -3.44
CA GLU A 356 11.30 -3.88 -3.51
C GLU A 356 10.98 -4.42 -4.91
N CYS A 357 11.90 -5.18 -5.49
CA CYS A 357 11.61 -5.92 -6.72
C CYS A 357 10.78 -7.16 -6.41
N VAL A 358 9.79 -7.42 -7.24
CA VAL A 358 9.08 -8.70 -7.21
C VAL A 358 10.06 -9.83 -7.56
N PRO A 359 10.20 -10.85 -6.71
CA PRO A 359 11.12 -11.96 -6.95
C PRO A 359 10.66 -12.80 -8.14
N ASP A 360 11.63 -13.31 -8.91
CA ASP A 360 11.41 -14.28 -9.99
C ASP A 360 10.35 -13.87 -11.03
N ALA A 361 10.19 -12.56 -11.25
CA ALA A 361 9.23 -12.00 -12.20
C ALA A 361 9.91 -11.24 -13.33
N LYS A 362 9.26 -11.26 -14.51
CA LYS A 362 9.67 -10.48 -15.69
C LYS A 362 8.46 -9.71 -16.22
N SER A 363 8.67 -8.51 -16.75
CA SER A 363 7.59 -7.78 -17.42
C SER A 363 7.17 -8.48 -18.71
N ARG A 364 5.90 -8.33 -19.10
CA ARG A 364 5.37 -8.87 -20.36
C ARG A 364 6.11 -8.29 -21.58
N ASP A 365 6.51 -7.02 -21.50
CA ASP A 365 7.38 -6.37 -22.50
C ASP A 365 8.73 -7.07 -22.62
N GLN A 366 9.41 -7.32 -21.49
CA GLN A 366 10.72 -7.98 -21.48
C GLN A 366 10.62 -9.40 -22.03
N LEU A 367 9.56 -10.13 -21.69
CA LEU A 367 9.28 -11.45 -22.27
C LEU A 367 9.08 -11.34 -23.78
N GLY A 368 8.23 -10.43 -24.25
CA GLY A 368 7.98 -10.21 -25.68
C GLY A 368 9.26 -9.93 -26.47
N ARG A 369 10.12 -9.04 -25.98
CA ARG A 369 11.41 -8.72 -26.63
C ARG A 369 12.42 -9.87 -26.60
N GLN A 370 12.39 -10.73 -25.57
CA GLN A 370 13.34 -11.85 -25.43
C GLN A 370 12.94 -13.06 -26.27
N THR A 371 11.64 -13.30 -26.43
CA THR A 371 11.14 -14.56 -26.99
C THR A 371 10.34 -14.39 -28.28
N ASP A 372 9.91 -13.17 -28.63
CA ASP A 372 9.09 -12.84 -29.80
C ASP A 372 7.79 -13.68 -29.90
N ILE A 373 7.21 -14.04 -28.75
CA ILE A 373 5.99 -14.85 -28.64
C ILE A 373 4.95 -14.18 -27.73
N GLY A 374 3.69 -14.57 -27.93
CA GLY A 374 2.54 -14.13 -27.14
C GLY A 374 2.57 -14.65 -25.69
N MET A 375 1.78 -14.05 -24.79
CA MET A 375 1.68 -14.57 -23.41
C MET A 375 1.21 -16.02 -23.38
N TYR A 376 0.21 -16.39 -24.18
CA TYR A 376 -0.30 -17.76 -24.24
C TYR A 376 0.77 -18.76 -24.73
N ASP A 377 1.49 -18.40 -25.79
CA ASP A 377 2.60 -19.23 -26.31
C ASP A 377 3.73 -19.36 -25.30
N TYR A 378 4.01 -18.31 -24.53
CA TYR A 378 4.95 -18.37 -23.41
C TYR A 378 4.51 -19.38 -22.35
N PHE A 379 3.21 -19.44 -22.02
CA PHE A 379 2.68 -20.46 -21.11
C PHE A 379 2.86 -21.87 -21.68
N LEU A 380 2.54 -22.10 -22.95
CA LEU A 380 2.74 -23.41 -23.60
C LEU A 380 4.21 -23.84 -23.60
N LYS A 381 5.11 -22.91 -23.93
CA LYS A 381 6.56 -23.18 -23.97
C LYS A 381 7.14 -23.46 -22.59
N THR A 382 6.64 -22.78 -21.56
CA THR A 382 7.20 -22.83 -20.20
C THR A 382 6.60 -23.97 -19.37
N TYR A 383 5.29 -24.22 -19.50
CA TYR A 383 4.55 -25.17 -18.67
C TYR A 383 4.02 -26.39 -19.44
N GLY A 384 4.24 -26.45 -20.76
CA GLY A 384 3.73 -27.51 -21.63
C GLY A 384 2.29 -27.29 -22.09
N ASP A 385 1.73 -28.30 -22.75
CA ASP A 385 0.38 -28.25 -23.30
C ASP A 385 -0.70 -28.07 -22.22
N GLU A 386 -1.90 -27.64 -22.61
CA GLU A 386 -3.00 -27.43 -21.66
C GLU A 386 -3.34 -28.65 -20.80
N SER A 387 -3.05 -29.87 -21.26
CA SER A 387 -3.35 -31.10 -20.50
C SER A 387 -2.36 -31.38 -19.36
N THR A 388 -1.22 -30.69 -19.30
CA THR A 388 -0.18 -30.94 -18.30
C THR A 388 -0.59 -30.39 -16.92
N LYS A 389 -0.04 -30.99 -15.86
CA LYS A 389 -0.33 -30.53 -14.48
C LYS A 389 0.25 -29.15 -14.23
N GLU A 390 1.40 -28.88 -14.84
CA GLU A 390 2.18 -27.66 -14.75
C GLU A 390 1.42 -26.50 -15.39
N PHE A 391 0.90 -26.68 -16.61
CA PHE A 391 0.08 -25.66 -17.27
C PHE A 391 -1.19 -25.38 -16.48
N GLN A 392 -1.88 -26.42 -15.99
CA GLN A 392 -3.06 -26.24 -15.15
C GLN A 392 -2.74 -25.48 -13.87
N ALA A 393 -1.59 -25.75 -13.23
CA ALA A 393 -1.17 -25.03 -12.03
C ALA A 393 -0.87 -23.55 -12.32
N ALA A 394 -0.09 -23.27 -13.37
CA ALA A 394 0.22 -21.91 -13.78
C ALA A 394 -1.05 -21.14 -14.19
N ARG A 395 -1.96 -21.77 -14.94
CA ARG A 395 -3.25 -21.19 -15.30
C ARG A 395 -4.11 -20.88 -14.08
N ARG A 396 -4.13 -21.74 -13.06
CA ARG A 396 -4.85 -21.45 -11.81
C ARG A 396 -4.27 -20.22 -11.11
N ASN A 397 -2.96 -20.15 -10.99
CA ASN A 397 -2.25 -19.00 -10.40
C ASN A 397 -2.50 -17.70 -11.18
N PHE A 398 -2.50 -17.78 -12.52
CA PHE A 398 -2.84 -16.69 -13.41
C PHE A 398 -4.27 -16.19 -13.15
N VAL A 399 -5.26 -17.08 -13.17
CA VAL A 399 -6.67 -16.71 -12.92
C VAL A 399 -6.86 -16.05 -11.55
N ARG A 400 -6.24 -16.58 -10.49
CA ARG A 400 -6.35 -16.05 -9.11
C ARG A 400 -5.76 -14.65 -8.97
N SER A 401 -4.56 -14.45 -9.51
CA SER A 401 -3.88 -13.16 -9.48
C SER A 401 -4.56 -12.14 -10.40
N MET A 402 -4.99 -12.57 -11.60
CA MET A 402 -5.70 -11.72 -12.55
C MET A 402 -7.02 -11.21 -11.99
N ALA A 403 -7.80 -12.06 -11.32
CA ALA A 403 -9.04 -11.66 -10.67
C ALA A 403 -8.80 -10.60 -9.58
N ALA A 404 -7.79 -10.80 -8.73
CA ALA A 404 -7.47 -9.88 -7.66
C ALA A 404 -7.01 -8.50 -8.18
N TYR A 405 -6.03 -8.48 -9.10
CA TYR A 405 -5.54 -7.24 -9.70
C TYR A 405 -6.58 -6.54 -10.59
N SER A 406 -7.53 -7.28 -11.19
CA SER A 406 -8.64 -6.69 -11.95
C SER A 406 -9.58 -5.86 -11.06
N VAL A 407 -9.96 -6.39 -9.90
CA VAL A 407 -10.82 -5.67 -8.94
C VAL A 407 -10.09 -4.46 -8.34
N ILE A 408 -8.79 -4.58 -8.06
CA ILE A 408 -7.97 -3.46 -7.58
C ILE A 408 -7.82 -2.38 -8.64
N GLY A 409 -7.47 -2.77 -9.87
CA GLY A 409 -7.34 -1.86 -11.00
C GLY A 409 -8.62 -1.07 -11.25
N PHE A 410 -9.78 -1.71 -11.08
CA PHE A 410 -11.08 -1.06 -11.13
C PHE A 410 -11.32 -0.11 -9.94
N LEU A 411 -11.13 -0.55 -8.69
CA LEU A 411 -11.44 0.25 -7.50
C LEU A 411 -10.49 1.45 -7.34
N LEU A 412 -9.20 1.27 -7.61
CA LEU A 412 -8.19 2.32 -7.56
C LEU A 412 -8.06 3.10 -8.87
N GLN A 413 -8.73 2.66 -9.94
CA GLN A 413 -8.66 3.28 -11.26
C GLN A 413 -7.21 3.42 -11.75
N ILE A 414 -6.45 2.33 -11.67
CA ILE A 414 -5.06 2.29 -12.15
C ILE A 414 -5.09 2.36 -13.67
N LYS A 415 -4.58 3.42 -14.29
CA LYS A 415 -4.75 3.66 -15.73
C LYS A 415 -3.60 3.15 -16.57
N ASP A 416 -2.37 3.25 -16.09
CA ASP A 416 -1.18 2.93 -16.88
C ASP A 416 -0.82 1.43 -16.90
N ARG A 417 -1.76 0.63 -17.40
CA ARG A 417 -1.63 -0.83 -17.45
C ARG A 417 -1.12 -1.25 -18.83
N HIS A 418 0.15 -1.02 -19.13
CA HIS A 418 0.79 -1.50 -20.38
C HIS A 418 1.67 -2.73 -20.13
N ASN A 419 2.16 -3.38 -21.19
CA ASN A 419 2.96 -4.62 -21.06
C ASN A 419 4.27 -4.45 -20.27
N GLY A 420 4.81 -3.24 -20.15
CA GLY A 420 5.93 -2.94 -19.24
C GLY A 420 5.59 -2.99 -17.75
N ASN A 421 4.34 -2.72 -17.36
CA ASN A 421 3.88 -2.61 -15.96
C ASN A 421 3.15 -3.88 -15.50
N ILE A 422 3.03 -4.87 -16.39
CA ILE A 422 2.43 -6.17 -16.11
C ILE A 422 3.55 -7.19 -16.06
N MET A 423 3.78 -7.74 -14.88
CA MET A 423 4.79 -8.77 -14.66
C MET A 423 4.17 -10.15 -14.56
N LEU A 424 4.95 -11.14 -14.95
CA LEU A 424 4.66 -12.55 -14.80
C LEU A 424 5.76 -13.21 -13.98
N ASP A 425 5.39 -13.90 -12.90
CA ASP A 425 6.34 -14.73 -12.16
C ASP A 425 6.48 -16.13 -12.75
N ILE A 426 7.50 -16.88 -12.30
CA ILE A 426 7.75 -18.26 -12.76
C ILE A 426 6.63 -19.25 -12.42
N GLN A 427 5.69 -18.91 -11.53
CA GLN A 427 4.56 -19.76 -11.15
C GLN A 427 3.28 -19.42 -11.93
N GLY A 428 3.33 -18.44 -12.83
CA GLY A 428 2.20 -18.00 -13.65
C GLY A 428 1.33 -16.91 -13.01
N HIS A 429 1.74 -16.29 -11.90
CA HIS A 429 1.02 -15.15 -11.34
C HIS A 429 1.24 -13.89 -12.18
N ILE A 430 0.17 -13.14 -12.41
CA ILE A 430 0.25 -11.79 -12.97
C ILE A 430 0.31 -10.75 -11.86
N ILE A 431 1.25 -9.82 -11.95
CA ILE A 431 1.50 -8.80 -10.92
C ILE A 431 1.57 -7.43 -11.60
N HIS A 432 0.75 -6.49 -11.12
CA HIS A 432 0.82 -5.10 -11.57
C HIS A 432 1.89 -4.33 -10.78
N ILE A 433 2.75 -3.62 -11.49
CA ILE A 433 3.73 -2.68 -10.92
C ILE A 433 3.48 -1.27 -11.45
N ASP A 434 4.11 -0.28 -10.82
CA ASP A 434 3.99 1.14 -11.18
C ASP A 434 2.54 1.67 -11.07
N PHE A 435 2.28 2.39 -9.99
CA PHE A 435 0.99 3.00 -9.69
C PHE A 435 1.06 4.53 -9.86
N GLY A 436 1.99 5.04 -10.68
CA GLY A 436 2.14 6.46 -11.01
C GLY A 436 0.90 7.11 -11.64
N PHE A 437 -0.05 6.31 -12.13
CA PHE A 437 -1.37 6.78 -12.59
C PHE A 437 -2.51 6.01 -11.93
N MET A 438 -3.08 6.59 -10.87
CA MET A 438 -4.23 6.07 -10.14
C MET A 438 -5.28 7.15 -9.85
N PHE A 439 -6.47 6.70 -9.42
CA PHE A 439 -7.64 7.54 -9.12
C PHE A 439 -8.09 8.44 -10.27
N GLU A 440 -7.76 9.73 -10.20
CA GLU A 440 -8.19 10.75 -11.18
C GLU A 440 -7.09 11.11 -12.18
N SER A 441 -5.91 10.50 -12.06
CA SER A 441 -4.79 10.69 -12.99
C SER A 441 -4.80 9.65 -14.10
N SER A 442 -4.54 10.07 -15.33
CA SER A 442 -4.32 9.16 -16.46
C SER A 442 -3.20 9.66 -17.39
N PRO A 443 -2.51 8.74 -18.08
CA PRO A 443 -1.49 9.09 -19.07
C PRO A 443 -2.03 9.97 -20.21
N GLY A 444 -1.13 10.61 -20.96
CA GLY A 444 -1.49 11.39 -22.15
C GLY A 444 -2.30 12.66 -21.88
N GLY A 445 -2.15 13.29 -20.71
CA GLY A 445 -2.86 14.53 -20.38
C GLY A 445 -4.23 14.33 -19.74
N ASN A 446 -4.51 13.15 -19.18
CA ASN A 446 -5.78 12.78 -18.53
C ASN A 446 -6.96 12.57 -19.49
N LEU A 447 -6.70 11.92 -20.63
CA LEU A 447 -7.72 11.60 -21.63
C LEU A 447 -8.77 10.59 -21.12
N GLY A 448 -8.44 9.79 -20.10
CA GLY A 448 -9.37 8.85 -19.46
C GLY A 448 -9.95 7.79 -20.41
N PHE A 449 -9.18 7.38 -21.43
CA PHE A 449 -9.63 6.48 -22.48
C PHE A 449 -9.50 4.99 -22.10
N GLU A 450 -8.78 4.69 -21.03
CA GLU A 450 -8.46 3.32 -20.64
C GLU A 450 -9.70 2.57 -20.11
N PRO A 451 -9.86 1.27 -20.40
CA PRO A 451 -10.99 0.48 -19.90
C PRO A 451 -10.97 0.39 -18.37
N ASP A 452 -12.04 -0.11 -17.76
CA ASP A 452 -12.07 -0.32 -16.30
C ASP A 452 -11.15 -1.47 -15.89
N ILE A 453 -11.20 -2.59 -16.62
CA ILE A 453 -10.32 -3.76 -16.43
C ILE A 453 -9.52 -3.98 -17.72
N LYS A 454 -8.23 -4.27 -17.61
CA LYS A 454 -7.42 -4.68 -18.76
C LYS A 454 -7.63 -6.17 -19.03
N LEU A 455 -8.33 -6.52 -20.10
CA LEU A 455 -8.49 -7.88 -20.59
C LEU A 455 -8.04 -7.93 -22.05
N THR A 456 -6.79 -8.31 -22.28
CA THR A 456 -6.23 -8.48 -23.64
C THR A 456 -6.58 -9.86 -24.21
N ASP A 457 -6.42 -10.00 -25.53
CA ASP A 457 -6.67 -11.27 -26.21
C ASP A 457 -5.78 -12.40 -25.66
N GLU A 458 -4.49 -12.14 -25.47
CA GLU A 458 -3.56 -13.13 -24.93
C GLU A 458 -3.93 -13.60 -23.52
N MET A 459 -4.41 -12.69 -22.66
CA MET A 459 -4.86 -13.04 -21.31
C MET A 459 -6.11 -13.92 -21.35
N VAL A 460 -7.04 -13.62 -22.26
CA VAL A 460 -8.25 -14.43 -22.48
C VAL A 460 -7.88 -15.79 -23.04
N MET A 461 -6.88 -15.90 -23.94
CA MET A 461 -6.38 -17.18 -24.45
C MET A 461 -5.83 -18.07 -23.34
N VAL A 462 -5.03 -17.53 -22.39
CA VAL A 462 -4.59 -18.28 -21.19
C VAL A 462 -5.77 -18.79 -20.37
N MET A 463 -6.91 -18.08 -20.38
CA MET A 463 -8.16 -18.47 -19.71
C MET A 463 -9.08 -19.36 -20.58
N GLY A 464 -8.60 -19.89 -21.69
CA GLY A 464 -9.34 -20.80 -22.59
C GLY A 464 -10.02 -20.13 -23.78
N GLY A 465 -9.70 -18.87 -24.06
CA GLY A 465 -10.03 -18.16 -25.31
C GLY A 465 -11.50 -17.76 -25.50
N LYS A 466 -12.41 -18.25 -24.66
CA LYS A 466 -13.86 -18.01 -24.78
C LYS A 466 -14.48 -17.68 -23.43
N VAL A 467 -15.57 -16.91 -23.45
CA VAL A 467 -16.29 -16.50 -22.24
C VAL A 467 -16.93 -17.70 -21.53
N GLU A 468 -17.31 -18.72 -22.30
CA GLU A 468 -17.91 -19.95 -21.79
C GLU A 468 -16.89 -20.93 -21.19
N ALA A 469 -15.59 -20.68 -21.41
CA ALA A 469 -14.53 -21.54 -20.92
C ALA A 469 -14.53 -21.57 -19.37
N ALA A 470 -14.34 -22.77 -18.80
CA ALA A 470 -14.35 -22.94 -17.35
C ALA A 470 -13.35 -22.02 -16.61
N PRO A 471 -12.10 -21.80 -17.08
CA PRO A 471 -11.18 -20.86 -16.42
C PRO A 471 -11.66 -19.40 -16.47
N PHE A 472 -12.26 -18.96 -17.57
CA PHE A 472 -12.81 -17.59 -17.68
C PHE A 472 -14.05 -17.39 -16.77
N ARG A 473 -14.92 -18.39 -16.68
CA ARG A 473 -16.05 -18.36 -15.74
C ARG A 473 -15.57 -18.28 -14.29
N TRP A 474 -14.56 -19.07 -13.94
CA TRP A 474 -13.96 -19.02 -12.62
C TRP A 474 -13.28 -17.68 -12.32
N PHE A 475 -12.57 -17.08 -13.28
CA PHE A 475 -12.07 -15.71 -13.18
C PHE A 475 -13.18 -14.70 -12.87
N THR A 476 -14.32 -14.82 -13.56
CA THR A 476 -15.48 -13.92 -13.35
C THR A 476 -16.07 -14.12 -11.94
N GLU A 477 -16.22 -15.36 -11.50
CA GLU A 477 -16.70 -15.70 -10.15
C GLU A 477 -15.77 -15.13 -9.07
N LEU A 478 -14.45 -15.32 -9.22
CA LEU A 478 -13.45 -14.79 -8.31
C LEU A 478 -13.45 -13.25 -8.26
N CYS A 479 -13.61 -12.56 -9.39
CA CYS A 479 -13.74 -11.10 -9.41
C CYS A 479 -14.97 -10.63 -8.62
N VAL A 480 -16.11 -11.30 -8.77
CA VAL A 480 -17.33 -10.96 -8.02
C VAL A 480 -17.15 -11.21 -6.53
N GLN A 481 -16.58 -12.37 -6.15
CA GLN A 481 -16.31 -12.71 -4.76
C GLN A 481 -15.34 -11.72 -4.11
N ALA A 482 -14.25 -11.37 -4.81
CA ALA A 482 -13.29 -10.36 -4.40
C ALA A 482 -13.97 -9.00 -4.16
N TYR A 483 -14.78 -8.54 -5.11
CA TYR A 483 -15.50 -7.27 -5.00
C TYR A 483 -16.46 -7.25 -3.81
N ILE A 484 -17.25 -8.31 -3.61
CA ILE A 484 -18.16 -8.42 -2.46
C ILE A 484 -17.37 -8.45 -1.14
N ALA A 485 -16.25 -9.17 -1.08
CA ALA A 485 -15.44 -9.29 0.13
C ALA A 485 -14.83 -7.96 0.60
N VAL A 486 -14.44 -7.06 -0.31
CA VAL A 486 -13.86 -5.76 0.05
C VAL A 486 -14.89 -4.69 0.41
N ARG A 487 -16.14 -4.80 -0.06
CA ARG A 487 -17.19 -3.79 0.16
C ARG A 487 -17.46 -3.44 1.63
N PRO A 488 -17.52 -4.40 2.58
CA PRO A 488 -17.68 -4.10 4.00
C PRO A 488 -16.56 -3.21 4.59
N TYR A 489 -15.38 -3.18 3.96
CA TYR A 489 -14.22 -2.42 4.41
C TYR A 489 -14.08 -1.06 3.70
N GLN A 490 -15.08 -0.63 2.91
CA GLN A 490 -15.02 0.60 2.12
C GLN A 490 -14.67 1.84 2.95
N GLU A 491 -15.24 2.02 4.14
CA GLU A 491 -14.99 3.22 4.96
C GLU A 491 -13.58 3.24 5.54
N ALA A 492 -12.97 2.07 5.81
CA ALA A 492 -11.56 2.00 6.20
C ALA A 492 -10.64 2.40 5.04
N ILE A 493 -10.91 1.92 3.83
CA ILE A 493 -10.13 2.27 2.63
C ILE A 493 -10.30 3.77 2.30
N ILE A 494 -11.53 4.27 2.36
CA ILE A 494 -11.85 5.69 2.16
C ILE A 494 -11.14 6.55 3.20
N SER A 495 -11.15 6.16 4.47
CA SER A 495 -10.45 6.89 5.54
C SER A 495 -8.95 6.93 5.33
N LEU A 496 -8.35 5.81 4.93
CA LEU A 496 -6.91 5.75 4.62
C LEU A 496 -6.53 6.68 3.47
N VAL A 497 -7.31 6.70 2.38
CA VAL A 497 -7.09 7.59 1.23
C VAL A 497 -7.37 9.05 1.61
N SER A 498 -8.39 9.29 2.42
CA SER A 498 -8.79 10.64 2.86
C SER A 498 -7.71 11.33 3.68
N LEU A 499 -6.93 10.58 4.47
CA LEU A 499 -5.80 11.10 5.25
C LEU A 499 -4.65 11.58 4.36
N MET A 500 -4.58 11.10 3.12
CA MET A 500 -3.51 11.45 2.18
C MET A 500 -3.90 12.58 1.21
N LEU A 501 -5.16 13.03 1.17
CA LEU A 501 -5.62 14.03 0.19
C LEU A 501 -4.80 15.33 0.20
N ASP A 502 -4.30 15.71 1.36
CA ASP A 502 -3.62 16.99 1.60
C ASP A 502 -2.14 16.95 1.23
N THR A 503 -1.63 15.80 0.80
CA THR A 503 -0.24 15.61 0.35
C THR A 503 0.08 16.36 -0.95
N GLY A 504 -0.93 16.76 -1.73
CA GLY A 504 -0.74 17.33 -3.05
C GLY A 504 -0.37 16.31 -4.13
N LEU A 505 -0.53 15.00 -3.88
CA LEU A 505 -0.24 13.96 -4.86
C LEU A 505 -1.03 14.16 -6.17
N PRO A 506 -0.42 13.94 -7.35
CA PRO A 506 -1.06 14.20 -8.66
C PRO A 506 -2.37 13.43 -8.93
N CYS A 507 -2.57 12.32 -8.22
CA CYS A 507 -3.75 11.48 -8.32
C CYS A 507 -5.01 12.09 -7.68
N PHE A 508 -4.87 13.13 -6.84
CA PHE A 508 -5.98 13.78 -6.15
C PHE A 508 -6.41 15.06 -6.86
N ARG A 509 -7.66 15.08 -7.37
CA ARG A 509 -8.23 16.23 -8.13
C ARG A 509 -9.55 16.74 -7.58
N GLY A 510 -9.82 16.45 -6.31
CA GLY A 510 -10.94 17.00 -5.55
C GLY A 510 -12.22 16.16 -5.57
N GLN A 511 -12.40 15.20 -6.48
CA GLN A 511 -13.54 14.27 -6.46
C GLN A 511 -13.15 12.85 -6.05
N THR A 512 -11.89 12.61 -5.72
CA THR A 512 -11.31 11.28 -5.44
C THR A 512 -12.17 10.44 -4.51
N ILE A 513 -12.49 10.96 -3.32
CA ILE A 513 -13.26 10.22 -2.30
C ILE A 513 -14.68 9.91 -2.76
N LYS A 514 -15.34 10.88 -3.40
CA LYS A 514 -16.69 10.71 -3.92
C LYS A 514 -16.72 9.61 -4.99
N LEU A 515 -15.78 9.63 -5.93
CA LEU A 515 -15.66 8.64 -6.99
C LEU A 515 -15.26 7.26 -6.46
N LEU A 516 -14.32 7.20 -5.51
CA LEU A 516 -13.92 5.96 -4.85
C LEU A 516 -15.10 5.31 -4.12
N ARG A 517 -15.83 6.09 -3.31
CA ARG A 517 -17.04 5.62 -2.63
C ARG A 517 -18.10 5.14 -3.62
N ALA A 518 -18.32 5.86 -4.72
CA ALA A 518 -19.29 5.46 -5.74
C ALA A 518 -18.98 4.08 -6.34
N ARG A 519 -17.69 3.74 -6.56
CA ARG A 519 -17.27 2.45 -7.10
C ARG A 519 -17.51 1.27 -6.16
N PHE A 520 -17.67 1.48 -4.86
CA PHE A 520 -18.08 0.44 -3.91
C PHE A 520 -19.58 0.16 -3.91
N THR A 521 -20.37 0.99 -4.61
CA THR A 521 -21.84 0.89 -4.66
C THR A 521 -22.47 0.73 -3.27
N PRO A 522 -22.27 1.68 -2.34
CA PRO A 522 -22.60 1.51 -0.91
C PRO A 522 -24.08 1.19 -0.64
N ASN A 523 -24.98 1.69 -1.49
CA ASN A 523 -26.42 1.51 -1.32
C ASN A 523 -26.97 0.25 -2.02
N ALA A 524 -26.12 -0.49 -2.74
CA ALA A 524 -26.50 -1.71 -3.42
C ALA A 524 -26.47 -2.90 -2.43
N SER A 525 -27.41 -3.83 -2.60
CA SER A 525 -27.32 -5.16 -2.00
C SER A 525 -26.19 -5.96 -2.64
N ASP A 526 -25.73 -7.02 -1.98
CA ASP A 526 -24.67 -7.89 -2.52
C ASP A 526 -25.05 -8.50 -3.88
N ARG A 527 -26.33 -8.78 -4.10
CA ARG A 527 -26.85 -9.23 -5.40
C ARG A 527 -26.73 -8.17 -6.48
N GLU A 528 -27.12 -6.94 -6.18
CA GLU A 528 -27.01 -5.80 -7.12
C GLU A 528 -25.54 -5.49 -7.42
N ALA A 529 -24.68 -5.54 -6.40
CA ALA A 529 -23.23 -5.36 -6.52
C ALA A 529 -22.56 -6.47 -7.35
N ALA A 530 -23.00 -7.72 -7.22
CA ALA A 530 -22.54 -8.83 -8.06
C ALA A 530 -22.85 -8.59 -9.54
N VAL A 531 -24.10 -8.21 -9.85
CA VAL A 531 -24.53 -7.89 -11.22
C VAL A 531 -23.75 -6.70 -11.78
N TYR A 532 -23.51 -5.68 -10.95
CA TYR A 532 -22.68 -4.54 -11.32
C TYR A 532 -21.27 -4.98 -11.73
N MET A 533 -20.60 -5.80 -10.91
CA MET A 533 -19.24 -6.27 -11.21
C MET A 533 -19.19 -7.14 -12.48
N ILE A 534 -20.18 -8.01 -12.69
CA ILE A 534 -20.29 -8.80 -13.94
C ILE A 534 -20.39 -7.89 -15.16
N ASN A 535 -21.17 -6.80 -15.07
CA ASN A 535 -21.30 -5.84 -16.17
C ASN A 535 -19.97 -5.09 -16.43
N VAL A 536 -19.22 -4.73 -15.38
CA VAL A 536 -17.88 -4.13 -15.54
C VAL A 536 -16.94 -5.07 -16.31
N ILE A 537 -16.92 -6.36 -15.96
CA ILE A 537 -16.10 -7.37 -16.64
C ILE A 537 -16.54 -7.51 -18.10
N ARG A 538 -17.85 -7.60 -18.35
CA ARG A 538 -18.41 -7.74 -19.70
C ARG A 538 -18.07 -6.57 -20.60
N ASN A 539 -18.16 -5.33 -20.08
CA ASN A 539 -17.82 -4.12 -20.82
C ASN A 539 -16.30 -3.96 -21.07
N SER A 540 -15.48 -4.63 -20.27
CA SER A 540 -14.03 -4.63 -20.40
C SER A 540 -13.50 -5.73 -21.32
N PHE A 541 -14.30 -6.77 -21.59
CA PHE A 541 -13.91 -7.90 -22.43
C PHE A 541 -13.59 -7.49 -23.87
N LEU A 542 -12.33 -7.67 -24.28
CA LEU A 542 -11.81 -7.32 -25.62
C LEU A 542 -12.17 -5.89 -26.06
N ASN A 543 -12.18 -4.96 -25.11
CA ASN A 543 -12.53 -3.58 -25.40
C ASN A 543 -11.50 -2.98 -26.37
N PHE A 544 -11.98 -2.41 -27.49
CA PHE A 544 -11.13 -1.77 -28.50
C PHE A 544 -10.18 -0.72 -27.91
N ARG A 545 -10.62 -0.06 -26.83
CA ARG A 545 -9.82 0.96 -26.13
C ARG A 545 -8.50 0.42 -25.57
N THR A 546 -8.45 -0.86 -25.17
CA THR A 546 -7.21 -1.51 -24.70
C THR A 546 -6.17 -1.54 -25.82
N ARG A 547 -6.58 -1.96 -27.03
CA ARG A 547 -5.68 -2.04 -28.18
C ARG A 547 -5.17 -0.66 -28.60
N THR A 548 -6.05 0.33 -28.61
CA THR A 548 -5.65 1.72 -28.93
C THR A 548 -4.64 2.27 -27.93
N TYR A 549 -4.83 2.02 -26.63
CA TYR A 549 -3.90 2.46 -25.60
C TYR A 549 -2.52 1.81 -25.75
N ASP A 550 -2.50 0.50 -25.97
CA ASP A 550 -1.27 -0.26 -26.20
C ASP A 550 -0.53 0.21 -27.47
N MET A 551 -1.26 0.61 -28.54
CA MET A 551 -0.67 1.27 -29.71
C MET A 551 -0.01 2.61 -29.37
N ILE A 552 -0.68 3.46 -28.56
CA ILE A 552 -0.12 4.74 -28.12
C ILE A 552 1.19 4.51 -27.36
N GLN A 553 1.23 3.50 -26.48
CA GLN A 553 2.40 3.14 -25.70
C GLN A 553 3.55 2.62 -26.58
N TYR A 554 3.25 1.87 -27.63
CA TYR A 554 4.26 1.51 -28.63
C TYR A 554 4.85 2.73 -29.34
N TYR A 555 4.02 3.66 -29.79
CA TYR A 555 4.51 4.86 -30.46
C TYR A 555 5.30 5.80 -29.55
N GLN A 556 4.90 5.94 -28.28
CA GLN A 556 5.53 6.86 -27.33
C GLN A 556 6.76 6.27 -26.64
N ASN A 557 6.66 5.01 -26.20
CA ASN A 557 7.62 4.37 -25.30
C ASN A 557 8.28 3.13 -25.91
N GLN A 558 7.97 2.79 -27.17
CA GLN A 558 8.48 1.60 -27.87
C GLN A 558 8.17 0.29 -27.14
N ILE A 559 7.03 0.23 -26.43
CA ILE A 559 6.57 -0.95 -25.69
C ILE A 559 5.71 -1.82 -26.64
N PRO A 560 6.19 -3.00 -27.10
CA PRO A 560 5.40 -3.95 -27.88
C PRO A 560 4.12 -4.42 -27.18
N TYR A 561 3.07 -4.62 -27.98
CA TYR A 561 1.73 -4.99 -27.54
C TYR A 561 1.18 -6.28 -28.14
#